data_AF-A0A1S3VHR5-F1
#
_entry.id   AF-A0A1S3VHR5-F1
#
_cell.length_a   1.000
_cell.length_b   1.000
_cell.length_c   1.000
_cell.angle_alpha   90.00
_cell.angle_beta   90.00
_cell.angle_gamma   90.00
#
_symmetry.space_group_name_H-M   'P 1'
#
loop_
_entity.id
_entity.type
_entity.pdbx_description
1 polymer ?
#
loop_
_entity_poly.entity_id
_entity_poly.type
_entity_poly.pdbx_seq_one_letter_code
_entity_poly.pdbx_strand_id
1 'polypeptide(L)'
;MVASEEFYCGEELPLVQPDPVRLQIDRFKNQLTEKAKELATCQSEIKVLKATEAKKDKAIEELRNEVSKLEERLRLTQDHLKHKKLEIKKLTEEKKDALAAQYAAEATLRRLHADQKEDDFVSLESVITPLEAEIKMFRNEIAALQEDKKALERLTKSKEAALLEAEKILRTALERVLIVEEVQNENFDLKRQIEICQEENKILEKTHRQKILEVEKLSQTIHELEEVILSSGVNANAVRDYQRQISELQEEKRTLERELARVKVSANRVATVVANEWKDENDKVMPVKQWLEERRIMQAEMQRLKEKLAISERTAKAESQLKDKLKLRLKTLEEGLKHFSNSSNSGSAKAEKSNILSFLTTSGGLRNRSTSQPRGSTAGSSLFPKTNVKNNIDSVTANLLPSSILRKKRGSAENLLKKGIWASLNKVVDSDEKENKMQVNASINSNKRSDEREAAQIKTAVEDDEDSKSNSYNGNDLGTNDVVSGFLYDKLQKEVINLRKSCEIKESSLQTKEEEIKMLTKKVDALTKAMEIEWKKTKREAAARDKEAASIKSDDNRKIRRSNSSRRMMKDH
;
A
#
# COMPACT_ATOMS: atom_id res chain seq x y z
N MET A 1 -43.25 0.48 -1.93
CA MET A 1 -44.41 0.29 -1.03
C MET A 1 -44.06 -0.88 -0.13
N VAL A 2 -44.04 -0.79 1.20
CA VAL A 2 -44.56 0.27 2.08
C VAL A 2 -43.41 0.98 2.81
N ALA A 3 -43.60 2.26 3.14
CA ALA A 3 -42.70 3.04 3.98
C ALA A 3 -43.45 3.45 5.26
N SER A 4 -42.76 3.43 6.40
CA SER A 4 -43.16 4.01 7.69
C SER A 4 -41.85 4.28 8.43
N GLU A 5 -41.33 5.51 8.42
CA GLU A 5 -41.71 6.67 9.24
C GLU A 5 -40.81 6.79 10.47
N GLU A 6 -39.92 7.78 10.42
CA GLU A 6 -39.14 8.23 11.56
C GLU A 6 -40.05 8.99 12.53
N PHE A 7 -40.00 8.65 13.82
CA PHE A 7 -40.59 9.47 14.87
C PHE A 7 -39.50 9.85 15.87
N TYR A 8 -39.18 11.15 15.91
CA TYR A 8 -38.43 11.74 17.02
C TYR A 8 -39.36 11.86 18.24
N CYS A 9 -39.03 11.19 19.33
CA CYS A 9 -39.48 11.58 20.66
C CYS A 9 -38.34 11.31 21.65
N GLY A 10 -38.02 12.29 22.48
CA GLY A 10 -37.02 12.13 23.53
C GLY A 10 -37.63 11.45 24.75
N GLU A 11 -37.17 10.25 25.07
CA GLU A 11 -37.29 9.69 26.42
C GLU A 11 -35.89 9.56 27.01
N GLU A 12 -35.72 10.08 28.23
CA GLU A 12 -34.53 9.87 29.02
C GLU A 12 -34.42 8.37 29.35
N LEU A 13 -33.55 7.65 28.63
CA LEU A 13 -33.21 6.28 28.97
C LEU A 13 -32.69 6.25 30.41
N PRO A 14 -33.39 5.56 31.35
CA PRO A 14 -32.82 5.32 32.65
C PRO A 14 -31.51 4.57 32.44
N LEU A 15 -30.48 4.92 33.21
CA LEU A 15 -29.24 4.15 33.24
C LEU A 15 -29.55 2.80 33.90
N VAL A 16 -30.09 1.86 33.12
CA VAL A 16 -30.45 0.51 33.56
C VAL A 16 -29.16 -0.15 34.01
N GLN A 17 -28.93 -0.15 35.32
CA GLN A 17 -27.88 -0.96 35.93
C GLN A 17 -28.11 -2.39 35.43
N PRO A 18 -27.12 -3.00 34.75
CA PRO A 18 -27.29 -4.36 34.25
C PRO A 18 -27.59 -5.27 35.44
N ASP A 19 -28.77 -5.89 35.40
CA ASP A 19 -29.27 -6.80 36.43
C ASP A 19 -28.14 -7.73 36.91
N PRO A 20 -27.82 -7.75 38.22
CA PRO A 20 -26.77 -8.61 38.76
C PRO A 20 -26.92 -10.08 38.35
N VAL A 21 -28.15 -10.55 38.14
CA VAL A 21 -28.43 -11.90 37.64
C VAL A 21 -28.00 -12.05 36.18
N ARG A 22 -28.24 -11.05 35.31
CA ARG A 22 -27.74 -11.04 33.92
C ARG A 22 -26.22 -11.05 33.86
N LEU A 23 -25.54 -10.24 34.68
CA LEU A 23 -24.07 -10.25 34.73
C LEU A 23 -23.50 -11.61 35.19
N GLN A 24 -24.16 -12.29 36.13
CA GLN A 24 -23.78 -13.65 36.51
C GLN A 24 -24.05 -14.66 35.39
N ILE A 25 -25.19 -14.57 34.69
CA ILE A 25 -25.51 -15.40 33.53
C ILE A 25 -24.46 -15.22 32.42
N ASP A 26 -24.07 -13.98 32.08
CA ASP A 26 -23.05 -13.72 31.08
C ASP A 26 -21.66 -14.18 31.54
N ARG A 27 -21.33 -14.07 32.83
CA ARG A 27 -20.11 -14.68 33.40
C ARG A 27 -20.10 -16.20 33.25
N PHE A 28 -21.17 -16.89 33.63
CA PHE A 28 -21.27 -18.34 33.51
C PHE A 28 -21.30 -18.79 32.05
N LYS A 29 -21.94 -18.03 31.16
CA LYS A 29 -21.93 -18.26 29.71
C LYS A 29 -20.52 -18.10 29.13
N ASN A 30 -19.78 -17.07 29.53
CA ASN A 30 -18.39 -16.89 29.13
C ASN A 30 -17.52 -18.07 29.63
N GLN A 31 -17.64 -18.46 30.90
CA GLN A 31 -16.96 -19.64 31.44
C GLN A 31 -17.32 -20.93 30.70
N LEU A 32 -18.60 -21.12 30.33
CA LEU A 32 -19.03 -22.28 29.53
C LEU A 32 -18.40 -22.25 28.12
N THR A 33 -18.31 -21.08 27.47
CA THR A 33 -17.64 -20.97 26.17
C THR A 33 -16.12 -21.16 26.26
N GLU A 34 -15.51 -20.79 27.38
CA GLU A 34 -14.09 -21.03 27.67
C GLU A 34 -13.83 -22.51 27.89
N LYS A 35 -14.62 -23.19 28.74
CA LYS A 35 -14.56 -24.64 28.92
C LYS A 35 -14.89 -25.43 27.65
N ALA A 36 -15.77 -24.93 26.78
CA ALA A 36 -16.02 -25.53 25.47
C ALA A 36 -14.79 -25.41 24.54
N LYS A 37 -14.03 -24.31 24.61
CA LYS A 37 -12.77 -24.14 23.87
C LYS A 37 -11.66 -25.04 24.43
N GLU A 38 -11.49 -25.10 25.76
CA GLU A 38 -10.55 -26.02 26.41
C GLU A 38 -10.86 -27.48 26.08
N LEU A 39 -12.14 -27.86 26.06
CA LEU A 39 -12.56 -29.21 25.67
C LEU A 39 -12.25 -29.49 24.19
N ALA A 40 -12.39 -28.50 23.31
CA ALA A 40 -12.00 -28.62 21.91
C ALA A 40 -10.47 -28.75 21.72
N THR A 41 -9.65 -28.01 22.49
CA THR A 41 -8.18 -28.18 22.45
C THR A 41 -7.78 -29.56 22.97
N CYS A 42 -8.31 -29.99 24.12
CA CYS A 42 -8.08 -31.33 24.66
C CYS A 42 -8.51 -32.44 23.68
N GLN A 43 -9.64 -32.29 22.98
CA GLN A 43 -10.06 -33.23 21.93
C GLN A 43 -9.09 -33.25 20.74
N SER A 44 -8.51 -32.11 20.37
CA SER A 44 -7.51 -32.04 19.30
C SER A 44 -6.18 -32.70 19.72
N GLU A 45 -5.76 -32.49 20.97
CA GLU A 45 -4.59 -33.15 21.56
C GLU A 45 -4.78 -34.66 21.64
N ILE A 46 -5.95 -35.15 22.08
CA ILE A 46 -6.29 -36.58 22.09
C ILE A 46 -6.22 -37.19 20.68
N LYS A 47 -6.67 -36.46 19.63
CA LYS A 47 -6.54 -36.93 18.24
C LYS A 47 -5.08 -37.01 17.80
N VAL A 48 -4.26 -36.02 18.14
CA VAL A 48 -2.81 -36.03 17.85
C VAL A 48 -2.12 -37.18 18.60
N LEU A 49 -2.40 -37.35 19.89
CA LEU A 49 -1.83 -38.43 20.71
C LEU A 49 -2.17 -39.81 20.12
N LYS A 50 -3.44 -40.07 19.77
CA LYS A 50 -3.85 -41.32 19.08
C LYS A 50 -3.11 -41.54 17.75
N ALA A 51 -2.87 -40.49 16.97
CA ALA A 51 -2.09 -40.61 15.74
C ALA A 51 -0.60 -40.90 16.02
N THR A 52 -0.03 -40.40 17.13
CA THR A 52 1.34 -40.77 17.55
C THR A 52 1.43 -42.18 18.13
N GLU A 53 0.38 -42.65 18.80
CA GLU A 53 0.24 -44.01 19.33
C GLU A 53 0.23 -45.03 18.19
N ALA A 54 -0.64 -44.84 17.19
CA ALA A 54 -0.69 -45.69 15.99
C ALA A 54 0.67 -45.76 15.23
N LYS A 55 1.46 -44.67 15.22
CA LYS A 55 2.82 -44.67 14.65
C LYS A 55 3.81 -45.49 15.51
N LYS A 56 3.69 -45.46 16.84
CA LYS A 56 4.49 -46.28 17.75
C LYS A 56 4.12 -47.77 17.63
N ASP A 57 2.84 -48.09 17.54
CA ASP A 57 2.37 -49.47 17.37
C ASP A 57 2.89 -50.07 16.07
N LYS A 58 2.87 -49.30 14.97
CA LYS A 58 3.48 -49.72 13.71
C LYS A 58 4.99 -49.99 13.85
N ALA A 59 5.73 -49.12 14.52
CA ALA A 59 7.16 -49.33 14.77
C ALA A 59 7.45 -50.52 15.69
N ILE A 60 6.58 -50.78 16.68
CA ILE A 60 6.65 -51.96 17.55
C ILE A 60 6.41 -53.22 16.72
N GLU A 61 5.45 -53.22 15.79
CA GLU A 61 5.15 -54.35 14.93
C GLU A 61 6.30 -54.62 13.94
N GLU A 62 6.89 -53.58 13.34
CA GLU A 62 8.11 -53.72 12.51
C GLU A 62 9.28 -54.34 13.29
N LEU A 63 9.49 -53.93 14.54
CA LEU A 63 10.50 -54.52 15.43
C LEU A 63 10.18 -55.96 15.83
N ARG A 64 8.91 -56.29 16.13
CA ARG A 64 8.48 -57.68 16.39
C ARG A 64 8.78 -58.60 15.20
N ASN A 65 8.51 -58.12 13.99
CA ASN A 65 8.79 -58.86 12.76
C ASN A 65 10.29 -59.10 12.55
N GLU A 66 11.18 -58.14 12.84
CA GLU A 66 12.62 -58.38 12.73
C GLU A 66 13.17 -59.28 13.85
N VAL A 67 12.63 -59.18 15.09
CA VAL A 67 12.95 -60.13 16.17
C VAL A 67 12.58 -61.56 15.77
N SER A 68 11.39 -61.78 15.20
CA SER A 68 10.95 -63.10 14.71
C SER A 68 11.90 -63.68 13.65
N LYS A 69 12.36 -62.87 12.69
CA LYS A 69 13.37 -63.29 11.69
C LYS A 69 14.72 -63.63 12.33
N LEU A 70 15.14 -62.89 13.35
CA LEU A 70 16.39 -63.16 14.08
C LEU A 70 16.28 -64.45 14.91
N GLU A 71 15.14 -64.72 15.54
CA GLU A 71 14.86 -65.97 16.24
C GLU A 71 14.84 -67.18 15.29
N GLU A 72 14.28 -67.03 14.08
CA GLU A 72 14.30 -68.07 13.05
C GLU A 72 15.73 -68.35 12.55
N ARG A 73 16.50 -67.30 12.22
CA ARG A 73 17.93 -67.43 11.87
C ARG A 73 18.72 -68.11 12.99
N LEU A 74 18.49 -67.73 14.25
CA LEU A 74 19.12 -68.36 15.40
C LEU A 74 18.77 -69.84 15.49
N ARG A 75 17.50 -70.20 15.33
CA ARG A 75 17.03 -71.60 15.33
C ARG A 75 17.72 -72.44 14.23
N LEU A 76 17.76 -71.92 13.00
CA LEU A 76 18.42 -72.58 11.86
C LEU A 76 19.93 -72.79 12.12
N THR A 77 20.64 -71.78 12.65
CA THR A 77 22.06 -71.94 13.00
C THR A 77 22.27 -72.93 14.15
N GLN A 78 21.39 -72.93 15.14
CA GLN A 78 21.45 -73.87 16.26
C GLN A 78 21.20 -75.32 15.81
N ASP A 79 20.29 -75.56 14.88
CA ASP A 79 20.02 -76.88 14.31
C ASP A 79 21.15 -77.34 13.37
N HIS A 80 21.76 -76.43 12.59
CA HIS A 80 22.98 -76.72 11.84
C HIS A 80 24.14 -77.15 12.77
N LEU A 81 24.32 -76.46 13.90
CA LEU A 81 25.33 -76.84 14.90
C LEU A 81 25.02 -78.19 15.57
N LYS A 82 23.75 -78.51 15.86
CA LYS A 82 23.34 -79.85 16.32
C LYS A 82 23.69 -80.92 15.29
N HIS A 83 23.41 -80.69 14.01
CA HIS A 83 23.72 -81.63 12.93
C HIS A 83 25.23 -81.85 12.79
N LYS A 84 26.04 -80.78 12.75
CA LYS A 84 27.51 -80.87 12.71
C LYS A 84 28.08 -81.62 13.92
N LYS A 85 27.48 -81.47 15.11
CA LYS A 85 27.87 -82.23 16.31
C LYS A 85 27.57 -83.74 16.20
N LEU A 86 26.50 -84.13 15.51
CA LEU A 86 26.19 -85.54 15.23
C LEU A 86 27.11 -86.13 14.16
N GLU A 87 27.39 -85.37 13.09
CA GLU A 87 28.35 -85.73 12.05
C GLU A 87 29.77 -85.96 12.62
N ILE A 88 30.24 -85.08 13.50
CA ILE A 88 31.51 -85.27 14.21
C ILE A 88 31.53 -86.57 15.03
N LYS A 89 30.44 -86.91 15.74
CA LYS A 89 30.37 -88.19 16.48
C LYS A 89 30.48 -89.39 15.54
N LYS A 90 29.70 -89.41 14.46
CA LYS A 90 29.74 -90.46 13.43
C LYS A 90 31.15 -90.64 12.86
N LEU A 91 31.80 -89.54 12.47
CA LEU A 91 33.19 -89.56 11.99
C LEU A 91 34.20 -90.06 13.06
N THR A 92 33.97 -89.80 14.35
CA THR A 92 34.83 -90.34 15.43
C THR A 92 34.59 -91.82 15.72
N GLU A 93 33.42 -92.36 15.40
CA GLU A 93 33.11 -93.79 15.48
C GLU A 93 33.70 -94.51 14.26
N GLU A 94 33.41 -94.02 13.04
CA GLU A 94 34.01 -94.51 11.79
C GLU A 94 35.54 -94.50 11.81
N LYS A 95 36.16 -93.48 12.42
CA LYS A 95 37.63 -93.45 12.62
C LYS A 95 38.13 -94.59 13.51
N LYS A 96 37.41 -94.98 14.56
CA LYS A 96 37.80 -96.11 15.42
C LYS A 96 37.66 -97.42 14.67
N ASP A 97 36.57 -97.58 13.92
CA ASP A 97 36.29 -98.77 13.13
C ASP A 97 37.31 -98.92 11.99
N ALA A 98 37.67 -97.83 11.32
CA ALA A 98 38.73 -97.80 10.30
C ALA A 98 40.11 -98.14 10.88
N LEU A 99 40.44 -97.69 12.10
CA LEU A 99 41.68 -98.08 12.79
C LEU A 99 41.66 -99.58 13.16
N ALA A 100 40.52 -100.11 13.63
CA ALA A 100 40.37 -101.54 13.91
C ALA A 100 40.51 -102.39 12.63
N ALA A 101 39.87 -101.95 11.54
CA ALA A 101 40.00 -102.57 10.22
C ALA A 101 41.44 -102.50 9.67
N GLN A 102 42.15 -101.39 9.90
CA GLN A 102 43.56 -101.25 9.55
C GLN A 102 44.42 -102.31 10.27
N TYR A 103 44.28 -102.46 11.60
CA TYR A 103 45.01 -103.49 12.34
C TYR A 103 44.66 -104.91 11.87
N ALA A 104 43.40 -105.18 11.53
CA ALA A 104 42.98 -106.48 10.98
C ALA A 104 43.54 -106.76 9.59
N ALA A 105 43.55 -105.76 8.70
CA ALA A 105 44.15 -105.86 7.37
C ALA A 105 45.67 -106.04 7.44
N GLU A 106 46.35 -105.31 8.32
CA GLU A 106 47.80 -105.43 8.54
C GLU A 106 48.16 -106.81 9.13
N ALA A 107 47.34 -107.37 10.02
CA ALA A 107 47.49 -108.75 10.49
C ALA A 107 47.26 -109.79 9.38
N THR A 108 46.38 -109.50 8.42
CA THR A 108 46.10 -110.37 7.27
C THR A 108 47.24 -110.31 6.23
N LEU A 109 47.78 -109.12 5.96
CA LEU A 109 48.97 -108.96 5.12
C LEU A 109 50.19 -109.68 5.73
N ARG A 110 50.40 -109.60 7.04
CA ARG A 110 51.46 -110.37 7.73
C ARG A 110 51.31 -111.90 7.58
N ARG A 111 50.11 -112.42 7.29
CA ARG A 111 49.87 -113.84 6.97
C ARG A 111 50.11 -114.12 5.48
N LEU A 112 49.50 -113.33 4.58
CA LEU A 112 49.71 -113.50 3.13
C LEU A 112 51.19 -113.40 2.71
N HIS A 113 51.94 -112.46 3.28
CA HIS A 113 53.39 -112.34 3.04
C HIS A 113 54.21 -113.53 3.59
N ALA A 114 53.63 -114.43 4.41
CA ALA A 114 54.25 -115.69 4.83
C ALA A 114 53.86 -116.87 3.91
N ASP A 115 52.69 -116.81 3.27
CA ASP A 115 52.18 -117.85 2.36
C ASP A 115 52.66 -117.67 0.91
N GLN A 116 53.09 -116.46 0.53
CA GLN A 116 53.34 -116.09 -0.86
C GLN A 116 54.82 -116.28 -1.26
N LYS A 117 55.16 -117.50 -1.69
CA LYS A 117 56.26 -117.70 -2.64
C LYS A 117 55.74 -117.54 -4.06
N GLU A 118 56.57 -116.94 -4.90
CA GLU A 118 56.23 -116.53 -6.28
C GLU A 118 55.95 -117.73 -7.18
N ASP A 119 55.03 -117.56 -8.15
CA ASP A 119 55.09 -118.21 -9.46
C ASP A 119 54.27 -117.41 -10.51
N ASP A 120 54.85 -117.32 -11.70
CA ASP A 120 54.28 -117.08 -13.04
C ASP A 120 53.07 -116.14 -13.22
N PHE A 121 53.35 -114.88 -13.61
CA PHE A 121 52.39 -113.97 -14.21
C PHE A 121 52.58 -113.82 -15.73
N VAL A 122 51.46 -113.74 -16.46
CA VAL A 122 51.39 -113.40 -17.89
C VAL A 122 52.17 -112.11 -18.18
N SER A 123 52.89 -112.06 -19.31
CA SER A 123 53.78 -110.95 -19.71
C SER A 123 53.14 -109.57 -19.53
N LEU A 124 53.50 -108.94 -18.41
CA LEU A 124 52.90 -107.73 -17.84
C LEU A 124 52.89 -106.56 -18.84
N GLU A 125 53.93 -106.49 -19.67
CA GLU A 125 54.16 -105.50 -20.72
C GLU A 125 52.95 -105.27 -21.66
N SER A 126 52.22 -106.34 -21.99
CA SER A 126 51.09 -106.31 -22.92
C SER A 126 49.84 -105.63 -22.35
N VAL A 127 49.71 -105.60 -21.02
CA VAL A 127 48.63 -104.92 -20.29
C VAL A 127 49.09 -103.52 -19.85
N ILE A 128 50.38 -103.35 -19.55
CA ILE A 128 50.99 -102.07 -19.18
C ILE A 128 50.91 -101.04 -20.32
N THR A 129 51.32 -101.40 -21.53
CA THR A 129 51.50 -100.42 -22.62
C THR A 129 50.25 -99.62 -23.01
N PRO A 130 49.03 -100.18 -23.11
CA PRO A 130 47.81 -99.40 -23.31
C PRO A 130 47.51 -98.44 -22.15
N LEU A 131 47.71 -98.88 -20.90
CA LEU A 131 47.48 -98.06 -19.70
C LEU A 131 48.49 -96.91 -19.61
N GLU A 132 49.75 -97.12 -20.01
CA GLU A 132 50.74 -96.05 -20.10
C GLU A 132 50.38 -94.99 -21.15
N ALA A 133 49.83 -95.41 -22.29
CA ALA A 133 49.31 -94.49 -23.31
C ALA A 133 48.12 -93.69 -22.79
N GLU A 134 47.21 -94.32 -22.05
CA GLU A 134 46.04 -93.67 -21.44
C GLU A 134 46.45 -92.67 -20.33
N ILE A 135 47.41 -93.06 -19.47
CA ILE A 135 48.05 -92.16 -18.48
C ILE A 135 48.71 -90.96 -19.17
N LYS A 136 49.36 -91.16 -20.33
CA LYS A 136 49.96 -90.08 -21.11
C LYS A 136 48.90 -89.15 -21.71
N MET A 137 47.78 -89.68 -22.17
CA MET A 137 46.62 -88.88 -22.62
C MET A 137 46.05 -88.03 -21.48
N PHE A 138 45.75 -88.62 -20.31
CA PHE A 138 45.27 -87.87 -19.15
C PHE A 138 46.27 -86.82 -18.65
N ARG A 139 47.58 -87.07 -18.72
CA ARG A 139 48.60 -86.05 -18.41
C ARG A 139 48.53 -84.85 -19.35
N ASN A 140 48.30 -85.07 -20.65
CA ASN A 140 48.14 -83.99 -21.63
C ASN A 140 46.82 -83.22 -21.40
N GLU A 141 45.73 -83.92 -21.10
CA GLU A 141 44.44 -83.31 -20.76
C GLU A 141 44.53 -82.45 -19.49
N ILE A 142 45.18 -82.95 -18.44
CA ILE A 142 45.47 -82.18 -17.22
C ILE A 142 46.29 -80.93 -17.53
N ALA A 143 47.26 -80.99 -18.46
CA ALA A 143 48.04 -79.82 -18.87
C ALA A 143 47.18 -78.78 -19.61
N ALA A 144 46.31 -79.21 -20.51
CA ALA A 144 45.35 -78.33 -21.20
C ALA A 144 44.38 -77.66 -20.21
N LEU A 145 43.77 -78.44 -19.31
CA LEU A 145 42.88 -77.92 -18.26
C LEU A 145 43.59 -76.94 -17.30
N GLN A 146 44.90 -77.12 -17.05
CA GLN A 146 45.70 -76.15 -16.29
C GLN A 146 45.95 -74.85 -17.06
N GLU A 147 46.05 -74.89 -18.39
CA GLU A 147 46.17 -73.70 -19.24
C GLU A 147 44.84 -72.95 -19.33
N ASP A 148 43.73 -73.67 -19.54
CA ASP A 148 42.37 -73.11 -19.50
C ASP A 148 42.05 -72.46 -18.15
N LYS A 149 42.43 -73.10 -17.04
CA LYS A 149 42.32 -72.49 -15.71
C LYS A 149 43.08 -71.16 -15.62
N LYS A 150 44.31 -71.09 -16.13
CA LYS A 150 45.10 -69.85 -16.16
C LYS A 150 44.49 -68.81 -17.11
N ALA A 151 43.82 -69.23 -18.19
CA ALA A 151 43.09 -68.32 -19.08
C ALA A 151 41.86 -67.72 -18.38
N LEU A 152 41.08 -68.56 -17.68
CA LEU A 152 39.94 -68.13 -16.85
C LEU A 152 40.36 -67.18 -15.72
N GLU A 153 41.48 -67.44 -15.04
CA GLU A 153 42.02 -66.54 -14.00
C GLU A 153 42.41 -65.17 -14.58
N ARG A 154 42.99 -65.11 -15.78
CA ARG A 154 43.29 -63.83 -16.46
C ARG A 154 42.02 -63.10 -16.88
N LEU A 155 41.03 -63.83 -17.43
CA LEU A 155 39.74 -63.26 -17.81
C LEU A 155 38.98 -62.69 -16.60
N THR A 156 39.03 -63.39 -15.46
CA THR A 156 38.41 -62.95 -14.20
C THR A 156 39.06 -61.66 -13.72
N LYS A 157 40.39 -61.59 -13.64
CA LYS A 157 41.13 -60.36 -13.27
C LYS A 157 40.84 -59.20 -14.22
N SER A 158 40.72 -59.46 -15.52
CA SER A 158 40.35 -58.44 -16.51
C SER A 158 38.93 -57.92 -16.29
N LYS A 159 37.97 -58.79 -15.96
CA LYS A 159 36.58 -58.39 -15.64
C LYS A 159 36.50 -57.63 -14.32
N GLU A 160 37.23 -58.05 -13.29
CA GLU A 160 37.34 -57.33 -12.02
C GLU A 160 37.91 -55.92 -12.21
N ALA A 161 38.96 -55.77 -13.02
CA ALA A 161 39.52 -54.45 -13.35
C ALA A 161 38.51 -53.55 -14.09
N ALA A 162 37.80 -54.10 -15.08
CA ALA A 162 36.75 -53.37 -15.81
C ALA A 162 35.56 -52.97 -14.91
N LEU A 163 35.17 -53.84 -13.96
CA LEU A 163 34.13 -53.52 -12.97
C LEU A 163 34.56 -52.39 -12.02
N LEU A 164 35.82 -52.40 -11.56
CA LEU A 164 36.37 -51.32 -10.73
C LEU A 164 36.48 -49.98 -11.49
N GLU A 165 36.72 -50.01 -12.80
CA GLU A 165 36.69 -48.81 -13.65
C GLU A 165 35.26 -48.30 -13.85
N ALA A 166 34.31 -49.18 -14.15
CA ALA A 166 32.89 -48.85 -14.25
C ALA A 166 32.34 -48.27 -12.93
N GLU A 167 32.76 -48.81 -11.78
CA GLU A 167 32.39 -48.29 -10.46
C GLU A 167 32.93 -46.87 -10.23
N LYS A 168 34.19 -46.58 -10.63
CA LYS A 168 34.74 -45.22 -10.56
C LYS A 168 33.95 -44.25 -11.43
N ILE A 169 33.63 -44.64 -12.67
CA ILE A 169 32.81 -43.83 -13.58
C ILE A 169 31.45 -43.55 -12.93
N LEU A 170 30.77 -44.56 -12.40
CA LEU A 170 29.47 -44.42 -11.74
C LEU A 170 29.54 -43.50 -10.51
N ARG A 171 30.57 -43.60 -9.66
CA ARG A 171 30.78 -42.67 -8.54
C ARG A 171 30.93 -41.22 -9.04
N THR A 172 31.77 -40.96 -10.05
CA THR A 172 31.93 -39.60 -10.61
C THR A 172 30.67 -39.09 -11.30
N ALA A 173 29.83 -39.97 -11.86
CA ALA A 173 28.54 -39.60 -12.42
C ALA A 173 27.55 -39.20 -11.33
N LEU A 174 27.48 -39.94 -10.20
CA LEU A 174 26.65 -39.58 -9.04
C LEU A 174 27.07 -38.23 -8.44
N GLU A 175 28.37 -38.00 -8.25
CA GLU A 175 28.90 -36.72 -7.75
C GLU A 175 28.50 -35.54 -8.66
N ARG A 176 28.59 -35.71 -9.98
CA ARG A 176 28.11 -34.71 -10.95
C ARG A 176 26.61 -34.47 -10.86
N VAL A 177 25.80 -35.51 -10.63
CA VAL A 177 24.34 -35.36 -10.46
C VAL A 177 24.02 -34.55 -9.21
N LEU A 178 24.71 -34.79 -8.09
CA LEU A 178 24.53 -34.01 -6.86
C LEU A 178 24.89 -32.53 -7.05
N ILE A 179 25.99 -32.22 -7.73
CA ILE A 179 26.38 -30.84 -8.07
C ILE A 179 25.33 -30.17 -8.98
N VAL A 180 24.76 -30.91 -9.94
CA VAL A 180 23.70 -30.39 -10.81
C VAL A 180 22.42 -30.11 -10.02
N GLU A 181 22.06 -30.95 -9.03
CA GLU A 181 20.92 -30.73 -8.14
C GLU A 181 21.13 -29.49 -7.24
N GLU A 182 22.32 -29.33 -6.67
CA GLU A 182 22.70 -28.13 -5.89
C GLU A 182 22.58 -26.85 -6.73
N VAL A 183 23.18 -26.82 -7.92
CA VAL A 183 23.09 -25.68 -8.85
C VAL A 183 21.66 -25.43 -9.34
N GLN A 184 20.82 -26.46 -9.47
CA GLN A 184 19.40 -26.30 -9.79
C GLN A 184 18.62 -25.63 -8.64
N ASN A 185 18.91 -26.00 -7.39
CA ASN A 185 18.33 -25.37 -6.21
C ASN A 185 18.75 -23.89 -6.10
N GLU A 186 20.04 -23.58 -6.29
CA GLU A 186 20.54 -22.20 -6.34
C GLU A 186 19.86 -21.39 -7.46
N ASN A 187 19.68 -21.96 -8.65
CA ASN A 187 18.97 -21.31 -9.75
C ASN A 187 17.49 -21.03 -9.42
N PHE A 188 16.84 -21.93 -8.68
CA PHE A 188 15.46 -21.71 -8.22
C PHE A 188 15.37 -20.54 -7.24
N ASP A 189 16.29 -20.47 -6.27
CA ASP A 189 16.34 -19.37 -5.29
C ASP A 189 16.72 -18.04 -5.94
N LEU A 190 17.69 -18.01 -6.87
CA LEU A 190 18.02 -16.82 -7.65
C LEU A 190 16.82 -16.35 -8.50
N LYS A 191 16.10 -17.26 -9.14
CA LYS A 191 14.88 -16.93 -9.90
C LYS A 191 13.80 -16.33 -9.00
N ARG A 192 13.63 -16.85 -7.79
CA ARG A 192 12.72 -16.30 -6.78
C ARG A 192 13.17 -14.92 -6.28
N GLN A 193 14.46 -14.69 -6.08
CA GLN A 193 15.00 -13.36 -5.74
C GLN A 193 14.73 -12.34 -6.86
N ILE A 194 14.90 -12.74 -8.13
CA ILE A 194 14.59 -11.89 -9.29
C ILE A 194 13.09 -11.52 -9.31
N GLU A 195 12.19 -12.48 -9.05
CA GLU A 195 10.74 -12.22 -8.96
C GLU A 195 10.39 -11.24 -7.83
N ILE A 196 11.02 -11.37 -6.67
CA ILE A 196 10.87 -10.41 -5.55
C ILE A 196 11.36 -9.02 -5.97
N CYS A 197 12.56 -8.90 -6.53
CA CYS A 197 13.11 -7.62 -7.00
C CYS A 197 12.22 -6.95 -8.08
N GLN A 198 11.55 -7.74 -8.92
CA GLN A 198 10.61 -7.23 -9.92
C GLN A 198 9.34 -6.66 -9.29
N GLU A 199 8.74 -7.33 -8.30
CA GLU A 199 7.57 -6.77 -7.60
C GLU A 199 7.94 -5.57 -6.71
N GLU A 200 9.12 -5.58 -6.07
CA GLU A 200 9.65 -4.43 -5.33
C GLU A 200 9.82 -3.21 -6.24
N ASN A 201 10.46 -3.35 -7.41
CA ASN A 201 10.56 -2.28 -8.40
C ASN A 201 9.18 -1.75 -8.84
N LYS A 202 8.22 -2.65 -9.08
CA LYS A 202 6.84 -2.29 -9.43
C LYS A 202 6.07 -1.57 -8.31
N ILE A 203 6.41 -1.82 -7.04
CA ILE A 203 5.90 -1.06 -5.88
C ILE A 203 6.58 0.32 -5.80
N LEU A 204 7.90 0.39 -6.02
CA LEU A 204 8.67 1.63 -6.07
C LEU A 204 8.18 2.54 -7.20
N GLU A 205 7.92 2.03 -8.40
CA GLU A 205 7.37 2.76 -9.54
C GLU A 205 5.99 3.37 -9.22
N LYS A 206 5.08 2.60 -8.60
CA LYS A 206 3.77 3.11 -8.15
C LYS A 206 3.94 4.25 -7.14
N THR A 207 4.84 4.08 -6.18
CA THR A 207 5.14 5.09 -5.15
C THR A 207 5.76 6.34 -5.76
N HIS A 208 6.69 6.19 -6.71
CA HIS A 208 7.31 7.30 -7.41
C HIS A 208 6.29 8.07 -8.26
N ARG A 209 5.42 7.36 -8.99
CA ARG A 209 4.31 7.96 -9.75
C ARG A 209 3.34 8.73 -8.84
N GLN A 210 3.04 8.21 -7.64
CA GLN A 210 2.21 8.92 -6.67
C GLN A 210 2.90 10.21 -6.17
N LYS A 211 4.21 10.16 -5.89
CA LYS A 211 4.98 11.35 -5.50
C LYS A 211 5.05 12.40 -6.62
N ILE A 212 5.15 11.97 -7.88
CA ILE A 212 5.07 12.90 -9.04
C ILE A 212 3.71 13.61 -9.05
N LEU A 213 2.60 12.87 -8.91
CA LEU A 213 1.25 13.46 -8.86
C LEU A 213 1.05 14.42 -7.67
N GLU A 214 1.72 14.18 -6.54
CA GLU A 214 1.72 15.09 -5.39
C GLU A 214 2.53 16.36 -5.67
N VAL A 215 3.71 16.24 -6.28
CA VAL A 215 4.53 17.39 -6.71
C VAL A 215 3.81 18.22 -7.79
N GLU A 216 3.10 17.59 -8.73
CA GLU A 216 2.28 18.27 -9.73
C GLU A 216 1.15 19.09 -9.08
N LYS A 217 0.45 18.53 -8.08
CA LYS A 217 -0.57 19.27 -7.31
C LYS A 217 0.03 20.44 -6.54
N LEU A 218 1.16 20.24 -5.87
CA LEU A 218 1.84 21.33 -5.16
C LEU A 218 2.26 22.43 -6.13
N SER A 219 2.75 22.07 -7.32
CA SER A 219 3.11 23.02 -8.39
C SER A 219 1.89 23.81 -8.88
N GLN A 220 0.72 23.17 -9.01
CA GLN A 220 -0.54 23.86 -9.32
C GLN A 220 -0.92 24.85 -8.22
N THR A 221 -0.88 24.45 -6.94
CA THR A 221 -1.19 25.37 -5.83
C THR A 221 -0.20 26.54 -5.71
N ILE A 222 1.08 26.35 -6.07
CA ILE A 222 2.05 27.44 -6.15
C ILE A 222 1.65 28.42 -7.25
N HIS A 223 1.26 27.92 -8.43
CA HIS A 223 0.84 28.78 -9.54
C HIS A 223 -0.43 29.58 -9.22
N GLU A 224 -1.43 28.95 -8.59
CA GLU A 224 -2.64 29.64 -8.10
C GLU A 224 -2.29 30.75 -7.09
N LEU A 225 -1.34 30.50 -6.18
CA LEU A 225 -0.84 31.50 -5.23
C LEU A 225 -0.07 32.63 -5.93
N GLU A 226 0.70 32.34 -6.98
CA GLU A 226 1.37 33.35 -7.81
C GLU A 226 0.35 34.28 -8.50
N GLU A 227 -0.73 33.74 -9.07
CA GLU A 227 -1.82 34.54 -9.67
C GLU A 227 -2.53 35.42 -8.62
N VAL A 228 -2.78 34.88 -7.42
CA VAL A 228 -3.33 35.65 -6.29
C VAL A 228 -2.37 36.76 -5.84
N ILE A 229 -1.06 36.51 -5.82
CA ILE A 229 -0.05 37.54 -5.50
C ILE A 229 0.00 38.62 -6.59
N LEU A 230 -0.05 38.24 -7.88
CA LEU A 230 -0.05 39.18 -8.99
C LEU A 230 -1.30 40.08 -8.98
N SER A 231 -2.48 39.51 -8.80
CA SER A 231 -3.75 40.27 -8.70
C SER A 231 -3.81 41.14 -7.44
N SER A 232 -3.30 40.65 -6.30
CA SER A 232 -3.09 41.45 -5.09
C SER A 232 -2.13 42.64 -5.34
N GLY A 233 -1.06 42.43 -6.10
CA GLY A 233 -0.12 43.47 -6.53
C GLY A 233 -0.78 44.57 -7.37
N VAL A 234 -1.68 44.20 -8.29
CA VAL A 234 -2.50 45.16 -9.06
C VAL A 234 -3.42 45.97 -8.13
N ASN A 235 -4.10 45.33 -7.20
CA ASN A 235 -4.94 46.00 -6.21
C ASN A 235 -4.13 46.96 -5.31
N ALA A 236 -2.93 46.55 -4.89
CA ALA A 236 -2.02 47.39 -4.11
C ALA A 236 -1.47 48.60 -4.90
N ASN A 237 -1.28 48.47 -6.22
CA ASN A 237 -0.99 49.61 -7.10
C ASN A 237 -2.18 50.59 -7.11
N ALA A 238 -3.39 50.11 -7.34
CA ALA A 238 -4.59 50.95 -7.38
C ALA A 238 -4.83 51.69 -6.04
N VAL A 239 -4.63 51.02 -4.90
CA VAL A 239 -4.69 51.67 -3.57
C VAL A 239 -3.65 52.79 -3.44
N ARG A 240 -2.41 52.57 -3.91
CA ARG A 240 -1.37 53.62 -3.92
C ARG A 240 -1.72 54.79 -4.83
N ASP A 241 -2.33 54.54 -5.98
CA ASP A 241 -2.79 55.60 -6.90
C ASP A 241 -3.95 56.42 -6.29
N TYR A 242 -4.95 55.77 -5.68
CA TYR A 242 -6.01 56.49 -4.96
C TYR A 242 -5.46 57.27 -3.75
N GLN A 243 -4.49 56.73 -3.01
CA GLN A 243 -3.84 57.44 -1.91
C GLN A 243 -3.08 58.69 -2.39
N ARG A 244 -2.45 58.63 -3.58
CA ARG A 244 -1.84 59.80 -4.22
C ARG A 244 -2.90 60.84 -4.60
N GLN A 245 -3.99 60.44 -5.28
CA GLN A 245 -5.09 61.34 -5.64
C GLN A 245 -5.75 62.00 -4.42
N ILE A 246 -5.94 61.26 -3.33
CA ILE A 246 -6.47 61.80 -2.07
C ILE A 246 -5.52 62.85 -1.49
N SER A 247 -4.20 62.63 -1.59
CA SER A 247 -3.18 63.58 -1.11
C SER A 247 -3.19 64.87 -1.95
N GLU A 248 -3.23 64.74 -3.28
CA GLU A 248 -3.38 65.85 -4.23
C GLU A 248 -4.65 66.67 -3.95
N LEU A 249 -5.81 66.03 -3.87
CA LEU A 249 -7.09 66.66 -3.51
C LEU A 249 -7.06 67.32 -2.11
N GLN A 250 -6.29 66.77 -1.17
CA GLN A 250 -6.14 67.38 0.16
C GLN A 250 -5.22 68.61 0.13
N GLU A 251 -4.25 68.67 -0.78
CA GLU A 251 -3.45 69.88 -1.04
C GLU A 251 -4.28 70.96 -1.74
N GLU A 252 -5.05 70.60 -2.77
CA GLU A 252 -6.01 71.50 -3.43
C GLU A 252 -7.06 72.03 -2.45
N LYS A 253 -7.62 71.17 -1.58
CA LYS A 253 -8.50 71.62 -0.51
C LYS A 253 -7.83 72.66 0.39
N ARG A 254 -6.57 72.43 0.78
CA ARG A 254 -5.81 73.41 1.60
C ARG A 254 -5.51 74.70 0.83
N THR A 255 -5.32 74.70 -0.50
CA THR A 255 -5.15 75.95 -1.27
C THR A 255 -6.47 76.71 -1.37
N LEU A 256 -7.56 76.03 -1.72
CA LEU A 256 -8.91 76.60 -1.78
C LEU A 256 -9.38 77.13 -0.42
N GLU A 257 -9.07 76.46 0.69
CA GLU A 257 -9.37 76.97 2.05
C GLU A 257 -8.65 78.28 2.35
N ARG A 258 -7.37 78.42 1.94
CA ARG A 258 -6.60 79.67 2.07
C ARG A 258 -7.15 80.76 1.17
N GLU A 259 -7.57 80.44 -0.05
CA GLU A 259 -8.19 81.39 -0.97
C GLU A 259 -9.56 81.86 -0.49
N LEU A 260 -10.40 80.93 -0.02
CA LEU A 260 -11.68 81.25 0.63
C LEU A 260 -11.47 82.18 1.83
N ALA A 261 -10.42 81.96 2.64
CA ALA A 261 -10.07 82.86 3.73
C ALA A 261 -9.67 84.27 3.22
N ARG A 262 -8.85 84.37 2.17
CA ARG A 262 -8.51 85.66 1.53
C ARG A 262 -9.76 86.37 1.00
N VAL A 263 -10.64 85.64 0.30
CA VAL A 263 -11.88 86.17 -0.28
C VAL A 263 -12.85 86.63 0.81
N LYS A 264 -12.99 85.90 1.92
CA LYS A 264 -13.75 86.33 3.10
C LYS A 264 -13.21 87.63 3.69
N VAL A 265 -11.89 87.77 3.81
CA VAL A 265 -11.27 89.02 4.28
C VAL A 265 -11.51 90.18 3.30
N SER A 266 -11.38 89.98 1.99
CA SER A 266 -11.69 91.04 1.01
C SER A 266 -13.18 91.40 0.97
N ALA A 267 -14.08 90.41 1.08
CA ALA A 267 -15.53 90.63 1.14
C ALA A 267 -15.92 91.43 2.39
N ASN A 268 -15.35 91.08 3.57
CA ASN A 268 -15.55 91.85 4.80
C ASN A 268 -15.02 93.30 4.67
N ARG A 269 -13.87 93.50 4.01
CA ARG A 269 -13.36 94.84 3.71
C ARG A 269 -14.31 95.65 2.81
N VAL A 270 -14.81 95.06 1.72
CA VAL A 270 -15.78 95.70 0.82
C VAL A 270 -17.09 96.01 1.57
N ALA A 271 -17.62 95.05 2.34
CA ALA A 271 -18.81 95.28 3.16
C ALA A 271 -18.62 96.43 4.18
N THR A 272 -17.42 96.58 4.73
CA THR A 272 -17.09 97.71 5.62
C THR A 272 -17.04 99.04 4.86
N VAL A 273 -16.47 99.07 3.65
CA VAL A 273 -16.45 100.27 2.79
C VAL A 273 -17.88 100.68 2.40
N VAL A 274 -18.68 99.74 1.89
CA VAL A 274 -20.08 99.99 1.51
C VAL A 274 -20.91 100.43 2.71
N ALA A 275 -20.73 99.84 3.89
CA ALA A 275 -21.43 100.28 5.11
C ALA A 275 -21.07 101.72 5.53
N ASN A 276 -19.84 102.18 5.24
CA ASN A 276 -19.44 103.58 5.44
C ASN A 276 -20.02 104.50 4.36
N GLU A 277 -20.00 104.09 3.09
CA GLU A 277 -20.61 104.86 1.98
C GLU A 277 -22.12 105.09 2.21
N TRP A 278 -22.84 104.06 2.66
CA TRP A 278 -24.26 104.17 3.03
C TRP A 278 -24.51 105.07 4.24
N LYS A 279 -23.52 105.23 5.13
CA LYS A 279 -23.60 106.17 6.26
C LYS A 279 -23.45 107.62 5.76
N ASP A 280 -22.55 107.86 4.81
CA ASP A 280 -22.28 109.19 4.25
C ASP A 280 -23.36 109.63 3.23
N GLU A 281 -24.01 108.71 2.51
CA GLU A 281 -25.16 109.03 1.66
C GLU A 281 -26.44 109.36 2.45
N ASN A 282 -26.51 108.98 3.73
CA ASN A 282 -27.63 109.28 4.60
C ASN A 282 -27.79 110.81 4.85
N ASP A 283 -26.71 111.59 4.71
CA ASP A 283 -26.73 113.07 4.78
C ASP A 283 -27.22 113.75 3.49
N LYS A 284 -27.45 113.00 2.40
CA LYS A 284 -27.99 113.51 1.11
C LYS A 284 -29.49 113.30 0.94
N VAL A 285 -30.17 112.72 1.93
CA VAL A 285 -31.59 112.35 1.83
C VAL A 285 -32.49 113.57 2.07
N MET A 286 -33.41 113.84 1.14
CA MET A 286 -34.39 114.92 1.26
C MET A 286 -35.19 114.78 2.58
N PRO A 287 -35.29 115.83 3.42
CA PRO A 287 -35.98 115.76 4.71
C PRO A 287 -37.39 115.18 4.61
N VAL A 288 -37.72 114.21 5.48
CA VAL A 288 -38.98 113.43 5.47
C VAL A 288 -40.23 114.31 5.35
N LYS A 289 -40.21 115.53 5.90
CA LYS A 289 -41.30 116.51 5.79
C LYS A 289 -41.57 116.96 4.36
N GLN A 290 -40.54 117.15 3.52
CA GLN A 290 -40.69 117.51 2.11
C GLN A 290 -41.24 116.32 1.31
N TRP A 291 -40.71 115.11 1.53
CA TRP A 291 -41.20 113.90 0.86
C TRP A 291 -42.68 113.60 1.16
N LEU A 292 -43.13 113.80 2.41
CA LEU A 292 -44.54 113.66 2.78
C LEU A 292 -45.43 114.70 2.10
N GLU A 293 -44.96 115.92 1.90
CA GLU A 293 -45.71 116.98 1.21
C GLU A 293 -45.78 116.72 -0.31
N GLU A 294 -44.68 116.32 -0.96
CA GLU A 294 -44.68 115.91 -2.36
C GLU A 294 -45.62 114.70 -2.60
N ARG A 295 -45.59 113.71 -1.69
CA ARG A 295 -46.50 112.56 -1.73
C ARG A 295 -47.96 112.97 -1.58
N ARG A 296 -48.26 113.97 -0.75
CA ARG A 296 -49.61 114.55 -0.58
C ARG A 296 -50.06 115.27 -1.86
N ILE A 297 -49.19 116.08 -2.47
CA ILE A 297 -49.47 116.79 -3.73
C ILE A 297 -49.77 115.79 -4.85
N MET A 298 -48.92 114.79 -5.05
CA MET A 298 -49.11 113.74 -6.07
C MET A 298 -50.43 112.96 -5.90
N GLN A 299 -50.85 112.68 -4.66
CA GLN A 299 -52.16 112.05 -4.41
C GLN A 299 -53.34 112.98 -4.74
N ALA A 300 -53.25 114.27 -4.43
CA ALA A 300 -54.28 115.25 -4.78
C ALA A 300 -54.40 115.45 -6.30
N GLU A 301 -53.28 115.50 -7.02
CA GLU A 301 -53.26 115.59 -8.48
C GLU A 301 -53.86 114.35 -9.14
N MET A 302 -53.50 113.15 -8.68
CA MET A 302 -54.10 111.90 -9.14
C MET A 302 -55.63 111.89 -8.95
N GLN A 303 -56.14 112.40 -7.83
CA GLN A 303 -57.58 112.47 -7.57
C GLN A 303 -58.27 113.47 -8.52
N ARG A 304 -57.69 114.66 -8.71
CA ARG A 304 -58.15 115.67 -9.68
C ARG A 304 -58.15 115.13 -11.13
N LEU A 305 -57.20 114.29 -11.50
CA LEU A 305 -57.17 113.62 -12.80
C LEU A 305 -58.30 112.58 -12.96
N LYS A 306 -58.63 111.82 -11.91
CA LYS A 306 -59.79 110.91 -11.91
C LYS A 306 -61.12 111.66 -12.07
N GLU A 307 -61.26 112.81 -11.40
CA GLU A 307 -62.46 113.65 -11.55
C GLU A 307 -62.59 114.24 -12.96
N LYS A 308 -61.48 114.73 -13.54
CA LYS A 308 -61.45 115.17 -14.95
C LYS A 308 -61.84 114.04 -15.92
N LEU A 309 -61.33 112.83 -15.71
CA LEU A 309 -61.69 111.66 -16.51
C LEU A 309 -63.21 111.39 -16.43
N ALA A 310 -63.77 111.37 -15.22
CA ALA A 310 -65.20 111.16 -15.02
C ALA A 310 -66.09 112.27 -15.64
N ILE A 311 -65.60 113.52 -15.72
CA ILE A 311 -66.30 114.59 -16.46
C ILE A 311 -66.22 114.33 -17.98
N SER A 312 -65.05 113.95 -18.49
CA SER A 312 -64.85 113.62 -19.90
C SER A 312 -65.71 112.43 -20.34
N GLU A 313 -65.86 111.40 -19.52
CA GLU A 313 -66.72 110.24 -19.79
C GLU A 313 -68.22 110.61 -19.85
N ARG A 314 -68.69 111.51 -18.98
CA ARG A 314 -70.08 112.01 -19.04
C ARG A 314 -70.30 112.85 -20.29
N THR A 315 -69.33 113.69 -20.65
CA THR A 315 -69.38 114.54 -21.85
C THR A 315 -69.43 113.69 -23.12
N ALA A 316 -68.54 112.70 -23.25
CA ALA A 316 -68.52 111.77 -24.38
C ALA A 316 -69.82 110.94 -24.51
N LYS A 317 -70.44 110.55 -23.38
CA LYS A 317 -71.76 109.89 -23.39
C LYS A 317 -72.87 110.82 -23.89
N ALA A 318 -72.87 112.10 -23.48
CA ALA A 318 -73.81 113.10 -23.96
C ALA A 318 -73.61 113.41 -25.46
N GLU A 319 -72.36 113.52 -25.92
CA GLU A 319 -72.02 113.68 -27.34
C GLU A 319 -72.47 112.48 -28.18
N SER A 320 -72.32 111.24 -27.68
CA SER A 320 -72.84 110.05 -28.37
C SER A 320 -74.36 110.11 -28.51
N GLN A 321 -75.09 110.47 -27.45
CA GLN A 321 -76.55 110.62 -27.50
C GLN A 321 -76.99 111.74 -28.46
N LEU A 322 -76.24 112.84 -28.53
CA LEU A 322 -76.49 113.91 -29.50
C LEU A 322 -76.23 113.43 -30.93
N LYS A 323 -75.13 112.69 -31.15
CA LYS A 323 -74.77 112.09 -32.44
C LYS A 323 -75.85 111.11 -32.92
N ASP A 324 -76.42 110.29 -32.05
CA ASP A 324 -77.51 109.37 -32.40
C ASP A 324 -78.81 110.13 -32.74
N LYS A 325 -79.15 111.19 -32.00
CA LYS A 325 -80.27 112.09 -32.33
C LYS A 325 -80.08 112.78 -33.69
N LEU A 326 -78.87 113.27 -33.98
CA LEU A 326 -78.54 113.89 -35.27
C LEU A 326 -78.56 112.86 -36.41
N LYS A 327 -78.07 111.65 -36.18
CA LYS A 327 -78.09 110.54 -37.15
C LYS A 327 -79.52 110.08 -37.48
N LEU A 328 -80.43 110.10 -36.51
CA LEU A 328 -81.87 109.90 -36.74
C LEU A 328 -82.47 111.02 -37.61
N ARG A 329 -82.21 112.29 -37.28
CA ARG A 329 -82.67 113.43 -38.10
C ARG A 329 -82.15 113.40 -39.53
N LEU A 330 -80.88 113.01 -39.72
CA LEU A 330 -80.27 112.86 -41.05
C LEU A 330 -80.99 111.77 -41.87
N LYS A 331 -81.28 110.61 -41.28
CA LYS A 331 -82.07 109.56 -41.95
C LYS A 331 -83.45 110.05 -42.38
N THR A 332 -84.18 110.76 -41.51
CA THR A 332 -85.49 111.33 -41.85
C THR A 332 -85.41 112.36 -42.98
N LEU A 333 -84.33 113.15 -43.06
CA LEU A 333 -84.10 114.09 -44.18
C LEU A 333 -83.69 113.36 -45.47
N GLU A 334 -82.87 112.32 -45.41
CA GLU A 334 -82.53 111.48 -46.57
C GLU A 334 -83.76 110.77 -47.16
N GLU A 335 -84.66 110.29 -46.29
CA GLU A 335 -85.96 109.73 -46.68
C GLU A 335 -86.85 110.79 -47.33
N GLY A 336 -86.93 112.00 -46.77
CA GLY A 336 -87.67 113.13 -47.37
C GLY A 336 -87.12 113.56 -48.75
N LEU A 337 -85.79 113.63 -48.91
CA LEU A 337 -85.16 114.11 -50.15
C LEU A 337 -85.28 113.10 -51.30
N LYS A 338 -85.33 111.79 -51.01
CA LYS A 338 -85.57 110.73 -52.01
C LYS A 338 -86.91 110.87 -52.75
N HIS A 339 -87.88 111.62 -52.22
CA HIS A 339 -89.19 111.81 -52.84
C HIS A 339 -89.28 113.05 -53.77
N PHE A 340 -88.25 113.90 -53.87
CA PHE A 340 -88.38 115.22 -54.53
C PHE A 340 -87.34 115.57 -55.62
N SER A 341 -86.50 114.64 -56.08
CA SER A 341 -85.41 114.95 -57.03
C SER A 341 -85.41 114.12 -58.33
N ASN A 342 -86.44 114.31 -59.16
CA ASN A 342 -86.36 114.11 -60.61
C ASN A 342 -86.38 115.49 -61.32
N SER A 343 -85.61 115.63 -62.41
CA SER A 343 -85.52 116.81 -63.33
C SER A 343 -84.72 118.07 -62.91
N SER A 344 -83.40 118.00 -63.14
CA SER A 344 -82.61 118.86 -64.06
C SER A 344 -82.41 120.40 -63.88
N ASN A 345 -81.13 120.76 -63.80
CA ASN A 345 -80.38 121.81 -64.54
C ASN A 345 -80.08 123.24 -63.98
N SER A 346 -78.75 123.45 -63.82
CA SER A 346 -77.91 124.64 -64.07
C SER A 346 -78.02 125.93 -63.23
N GLY A 347 -76.92 126.23 -62.52
CA GLY A 347 -76.38 127.59 -62.31
C GLY A 347 -76.57 128.20 -60.91
N SER A 348 -75.47 128.53 -60.23
CA SER A 348 -75.45 129.52 -59.12
C SER A 348 -74.02 129.97 -58.77
N ALA A 349 -73.88 131.14 -58.12
CA ALA A 349 -72.60 131.79 -57.80
C ALA A 349 -72.60 132.56 -56.46
N LYS A 350 -71.38 132.87 -55.98
CA LYS A 350 -70.97 133.85 -54.93
C LYS A 350 -71.11 133.48 -53.43
N ALA A 351 -69.96 133.15 -52.85
CA ALA A 351 -69.24 133.82 -51.75
C ALA A 351 -69.98 134.24 -50.44
N GLU A 352 -69.51 133.79 -49.27
CA GLU A 352 -68.41 134.43 -48.48
C GLU A 352 -68.03 133.69 -47.16
N LYS A 353 -66.75 133.83 -46.77
CA LYS A 353 -66.15 133.91 -45.41
C LYS A 353 -66.05 132.72 -44.41
N SER A 354 -64.78 132.48 -44.05
CA SER A 354 -64.16 132.08 -42.75
C SER A 354 -64.32 130.68 -42.14
N ASN A 355 -63.26 129.87 -42.35
CA ASN A 355 -62.41 129.15 -41.37
C ASN A 355 -63.04 128.33 -40.21
N ILE A 356 -62.67 127.03 -40.13
CA ILE A 356 -61.89 126.41 -39.01
C ILE A 356 -61.76 124.87 -39.23
N LEU A 357 -60.55 124.31 -39.00
CA LEU A 357 -60.16 122.86 -38.90
C LEU A 357 -60.53 121.93 -40.09
N SER A 358 -59.65 121.30 -40.86
CA SER A 358 -58.30 120.72 -40.63
C SER A 358 -58.23 119.49 -39.70
N PHE A 359 -58.90 118.40 -40.11
CA PHE A 359 -58.76 117.05 -39.52
C PHE A 359 -58.45 115.98 -40.60
N LEU A 360 -57.18 115.85 -40.97
CA LEU A 360 -56.55 114.75 -41.75
C LEU A 360 -55.02 114.90 -41.51
N THR A 361 -54.19 113.89 -41.19
CA THR A 361 -54.33 112.43 -41.17
C THR A 361 -53.47 111.77 -40.07
N THR A 362 -53.89 110.58 -39.61
CA THR A 362 -53.09 109.44 -39.09
C THR A 362 -51.83 109.67 -38.24
N SER A 363 -51.98 109.51 -36.92
CA SER A 363 -51.14 108.60 -36.12
C SER A 363 -51.07 107.21 -36.78
N GLY A 364 -50.02 106.40 -36.70
CA GLY A 364 -49.21 106.04 -35.54
C GLY A 364 -49.13 104.50 -35.51
N GLY A 365 -48.00 103.94 -35.97
CA GLY A 365 -47.86 102.51 -36.19
C GLY A 365 -47.31 101.76 -34.99
N LEU A 366 -48.14 100.91 -34.36
CA LEU A 366 -47.72 99.89 -33.39
C LEU A 366 -48.89 98.95 -33.07
N ARG A 367 -48.78 97.65 -33.41
CA ARG A 367 -49.27 96.57 -32.51
C ARG A 367 -48.81 95.16 -32.87
N ASN A 368 -48.55 94.42 -31.79
CA ASN A 368 -48.24 93.00 -31.74
C ASN A 368 -49.51 92.13 -31.71
N ARG A 369 -49.29 90.80 -31.62
CA ARG A 369 -50.24 89.68 -31.34
C ARG A 369 -51.11 89.24 -32.54
N SER A 370 -51.55 87.97 -32.64
CA SER A 370 -51.57 86.89 -31.64
C SER A 370 -51.65 85.48 -32.26
N THR A 371 -51.51 84.46 -31.39
CA THR A 371 -52.06 83.07 -31.42
C THR A 371 -53.13 82.77 -32.50
N SER A 372 -53.17 81.61 -33.16
CA SER A 372 -53.66 80.33 -32.58
C SER A 372 -53.59 79.12 -33.54
N GLN A 373 -53.67 77.91 -32.99
CA GLN A 373 -53.98 76.60 -33.64
C GLN A 373 -55.40 76.56 -34.29
N PRO A 374 -55.88 75.51 -35.04
CA PRO A 374 -55.52 74.07 -34.95
C PRO A 374 -55.54 73.18 -36.24
N ARG A 375 -55.24 71.86 -36.04
CA ARG A 375 -55.70 70.60 -36.73
C ARG A 375 -55.85 70.56 -38.28
N GLY A 376 -55.40 69.50 -38.99
CA GLY A 376 -54.60 68.33 -38.61
C GLY A 376 -54.73 67.12 -39.57
N SER A 377 -53.74 66.21 -39.53
CA SER A 377 -53.80 64.78 -39.98
C SER A 377 -53.84 64.52 -41.51
N THR A 378 -53.35 63.42 -42.11
CA THR A 378 -52.88 62.08 -41.64
C THR A 378 -51.75 61.49 -42.52
N ALA A 379 -50.75 60.85 -41.90
CA ALA A 379 -50.05 59.58 -42.28
C ALA A 379 -48.65 59.52 -41.58
N GLY A 380 -48.21 58.47 -40.88
CA GLY A 380 -48.93 57.25 -40.47
C GLY A 380 -48.08 56.20 -39.70
N SER A 381 -47.72 56.46 -38.43
CA SER A 381 -47.15 55.49 -37.44
C SER A 381 -45.77 54.86 -37.78
N SER A 382 -44.98 54.19 -36.92
CA SER A 382 -45.04 53.68 -35.52
C SER A 382 -43.56 53.34 -35.11
N LEU A 383 -43.05 53.36 -33.87
CA LEU A 383 -43.54 53.71 -32.51
C LEU A 383 -42.33 54.05 -31.57
N PHE A 384 -42.59 54.27 -30.27
CA PHE A 384 -41.65 54.46 -29.14
C PHE A 384 -41.83 53.31 -28.09
N PRO A 385 -41.25 53.31 -26.86
CA PRO A 385 -39.85 53.43 -26.40
C PRO A 385 -39.49 52.41 -25.25
N LYS A 386 -38.37 52.69 -24.52
CA LYS A 386 -38.04 52.37 -23.09
C LYS A 386 -37.29 51.06 -22.70
N THR A 387 -36.03 51.27 -22.26
CA THR A 387 -35.42 50.89 -20.95
C THR A 387 -35.89 49.61 -20.21
N ASN A 388 -34.96 48.68 -19.88
CA ASN A 388 -34.61 48.38 -18.46
C ASN A 388 -33.32 47.52 -18.22
N VAL A 389 -32.94 47.50 -16.94
CA VAL A 389 -31.88 46.81 -16.15
C VAL A 389 -31.54 45.32 -16.42
N LYS A 390 -30.23 45.06 -16.62
CA LYS A 390 -29.27 44.13 -15.92
C LYS A 390 -29.59 42.65 -15.58
N ASN A 391 -28.70 41.70 -15.97
CA ASN A 391 -27.91 40.77 -15.10
C ASN A 391 -27.20 39.61 -15.88
N ASN A 392 -25.92 39.32 -15.53
CA ASN A 392 -25.05 38.09 -15.54
C ASN A 392 -25.26 36.94 -16.59
N ILE A 393 -24.30 36.05 -16.96
CA ILE A 393 -23.28 35.24 -16.22
C ILE A 393 -22.09 34.81 -17.16
N ASP A 394 -20.87 34.69 -16.61
CA ASP A 394 -19.62 33.92 -16.94
C ASP A 394 -19.06 33.79 -18.41
N SER A 395 -17.79 34.11 -18.71
CA SER A 395 -16.47 33.44 -18.47
C SER A 395 -16.07 32.38 -19.55
N VAL A 396 -14.82 32.15 -19.99
CA VAL A 396 -13.48 32.72 -19.64
C VAL A 396 -12.43 32.45 -20.77
N THR A 397 -11.29 33.16 -20.77
CA THR A 397 -10.00 32.94 -21.52
C THR A 397 -9.99 32.86 -23.08
N ALA A 398 -9.35 33.81 -23.78
CA ALA A 398 -7.92 33.86 -24.17
C ALA A 398 -7.57 33.02 -25.43
N ASN A 399 -7.56 33.64 -26.61
CA ASN A 399 -6.41 34.30 -27.27
C ASN A 399 -5.41 33.33 -27.94
N LEU A 400 -5.52 33.10 -29.26
CA LEU A 400 -4.82 33.80 -30.38
C LEU A 400 -3.30 33.49 -30.42
N LEU A 401 -2.63 33.13 -31.54
CA LEU A 401 -3.01 32.79 -32.93
C LEU A 401 -1.81 32.00 -33.59
N PRO A 402 -1.73 31.69 -34.91
CA PRO A 402 -1.17 30.42 -35.36
C PRO A 402 0.15 30.56 -36.15
N SER A 403 0.73 29.41 -36.53
CA SER A 403 1.69 29.32 -37.63
C SER A 403 1.50 28.00 -38.37
N SER A 404 1.69 28.03 -39.69
CA SER A 404 1.26 26.97 -40.59
C SER A 404 2.30 26.64 -41.67
N ILE A 405 2.15 25.47 -42.28
CA ILE A 405 2.64 25.08 -43.63
C ILE A 405 4.06 24.46 -43.75
N LEU A 406 4.05 23.13 -43.94
CA LEU A 406 4.84 22.31 -44.88
C LEU A 406 6.38 22.43 -44.95
N ARG A 407 7.10 21.35 -44.57
CA ARG A 407 7.68 20.39 -45.55
C ARG A 407 8.42 19.17 -44.94
N LYS A 408 8.53 18.13 -45.80
CA LYS A 408 9.35 16.89 -45.74
C LYS A 408 8.90 15.75 -44.80
N LYS A 409 9.21 14.47 -45.06
CA LYS A 409 9.30 13.67 -46.33
C LYS A 409 9.59 12.19 -45.97
N ARG A 410 8.65 11.28 -46.30
CA ARG A 410 8.79 9.82 -46.56
C ARG A 410 9.28 8.85 -45.47
N GLY A 411 8.50 7.77 -45.36
CA GLY A 411 9.00 6.38 -45.38
C GLY A 411 8.83 5.63 -44.06
N SER A 412 8.46 4.35 -44.04
CA SER A 412 7.94 3.46 -45.09
C SER A 412 7.41 2.17 -44.43
N ALA A 413 6.44 1.48 -45.04
CA ALA A 413 6.04 0.08 -44.78
C ALA A 413 5.72 -0.33 -43.31
N GLU A 414 4.47 -0.54 -42.94
CA GLU A 414 3.69 -1.78 -43.17
C GLU A 414 4.00 -2.97 -42.23
N ASN A 415 2.94 -3.38 -41.54
CA ASN A 415 2.55 -4.76 -41.22
C ASN A 415 3.45 -5.62 -40.30
N LEU A 416 3.00 -5.78 -39.06
CA LEU A 416 2.64 -7.11 -38.56
C LEU A 416 1.37 -7.05 -37.68
N LEU A 417 0.29 -7.67 -38.16
CA LEU A 417 -0.85 -8.05 -37.33
C LEU A 417 -0.45 -9.24 -36.43
N LYS A 418 -0.82 -9.20 -35.14
CA LYS A 418 -1.89 -10.08 -34.63
C LYS A 418 -2.28 -9.78 -33.17
N LYS A 419 -3.61 -9.79 -32.95
CA LYS A 419 -4.28 -9.99 -31.65
C LYS A 419 -3.84 -11.38 -31.10
N GLY A 420 -3.83 -11.66 -29.80
CA GLY A 420 -4.81 -11.26 -28.79
C GLY A 420 -6.03 -12.21 -28.85
N ILE A 421 -6.54 -12.65 -27.69
CA ILE A 421 -7.52 -13.76 -27.48
C ILE A 421 -6.80 -15.14 -27.52
N TRP A 422 -6.84 -15.96 -26.47
CA TRP A 422 -8.00 -16.79 -26.07
C TRP A 422 -8.07 -17.12 -24.57
N ALA A 423 -9.30 -17.23 -24.06
CA ALA A 423 -9.66 -17.87 -22.80
C ALA A 423 -10.74 -18.94 -23.05
N SER A 424 -10.68 -20.07 -22.34
CA SER A 424 -11.67 -21.19 -22.30
C SER A 424 -11.92 -21.91 -23.65
N LEU A 425 -11.91 -23.25 -23.78
CA LEU A 425 -12.71 -24.24 -23.04
C LEU A 425 -12.30 -25.68 -23.47
N ASN A 426 -12.10 -26.65 -22.55
CA ASN A 426 -12.58 -28.06 -22.63
C ASN A 426 -11.91 -29.04 -21.63
N LYS A 427 -12.63 -29.34 -20.54
CA LYS A 427 -13.04 -30.67 -20.01
C LYS A 427 -12.23 -31.94 -20.38
N VAL A 428 -11.71 -32.67 -19.38
CA VAL A 428 -11.96 -34.12 -19.08
C VAL A 428 -11.18 -34.60 -17.82
N VAL A 429 -11.94 -35.10 -16.83
CA VAL A 429 -11.77 -36.23 -15.85
C VAL A 429 -10.42 -36.55 -15.15
N ASP A 430 -10.52 -36.74 -13.82
CA ASP A 430 -9.71 -37.46 -12.81
C ASP A 430 -8.17 -37.39 -12.78
N SER A 431 -7.63 -36.85 -11.69
CA SER A 431 -7.14 -37.66 -10.56
C SER A 431 -6.83 -36.80 -9.32
N ASP A 432 -6.72 -37.44 -8.16
CA ASP A 432 -6.60 -36.83 -6.83
C ASP A 432 -5.24 -36.16 -6.52
N GLU A 433 -5.14 -35.69 -5.26
CA GLU A 433 -3.92 -35.36 -4.50
C GLU A 433 -3.31 -33.96 -4.70
N LYS A 434 -3.75 -33.06 -3.82
CA LYS A 434 -2.88 -32.00 -3.28
C LYS A 434 -1.88 -32.64 -2.32
N GLU A 435 -0.61 -32.25 -2.39
CA GLU A 435 0.03 -31.76 -1.18
C GLU A 435 1.12 -30.72 -1.45
N ASN A 436 1.42 -29.92 -0.43
CA ASN A 436 2.09 -28.64 -0.57
C ASN A 436 3.14 -28.51 0.54
N LYS A 437 4.36 -28.13 0.16
CA LYS A 437 5.43 -27.57 1.00
C LYS A 437 5.82 -28.29 2.31
N MET A 438 7.08 -28.74 2.27
CA MET A 438 8.00 -28.75 3.40
C MET A 438 7.79 -27.57 4.38
N GLN A 439 7.73 -27.86 5.69
CA GLN A 439 8.54 -27.11 6.64
C GLN A 439 8.85 -27.91 7.91
N VAL A 440 10.14 -28.27 8.03
CA VAL A 440 10.96 -28.39 9.26
C VAL A 440 10.25 -28.91 10.52
N ASN A 441 10.47 -30.20 10.79
CA ASN A 441 10.28 -30.76 12.12
C ASN A 441 11.45 -30.38 13.04
N ALA A 442 11.12 -29.91 14.24
CA ALA A 442 11.89 -30.15 15.45
C ALA A 442 10.86 -30.39 16.56
N SER A 443 10.95 -31.34 17.47
CA SER A 443 11.71 -32.58 17.63
C SER A 443 11.51 -32.94 19.11
N ILE A 444 11.28 -34.21 19.38
CA ILE A 444 11.68 -34.87 20.64
C ILE A 444 10.91 -34.46 21.91
N ASN A 445 10.17 -35.46 22.40
CA ASN A 445 9.74 -35.62 23.77
C ASN A 445 10.85 -36.36 24.54
N SER A 446 11.31 -35.83 25.68
CA SER A 446 12.08 -36.60 26.66
C SER A 446 11.32 -36.72 27.97
N ASN A 447 10.78 -37.91 28.21
CA ASN A 447 10.19 -38.28 29.49
C ASN A 447 11.25 -39.03 30.31
N LYS A 448 11.50 -38.65 31.59
CA LYS A 448 11.93 -39.65 32.60
C LYS A 448 11.79 -39.25 34.08
N ARG A 449 10.78 -39.87 34.71
CA ARG A 449 10.79 -40.58 36.02
C ARG A 449 11.86 -40.21 37.08
N SER A 450 11.36 -39.64 38.18
CA SER A 450 11.26 -40.26 39.52
C SER A 450 12.27 -41.36 39.94
N ASP A 451 12.84 -41.18 41.13
CA ASP A 451 13.01 -42.23 42.15
C ASP A 451 12.87 -41.60 43.55
N GLU A 452 12.29 -42.33 44.50
CA GLU A 452 12.04 -41.90 45.89
C GLU A 452 13.19 -42.28 46.83
N ARG A 453 13.44 -41.47 47.87
CA ARG A 453 13.94 -41.93 49.19
C ARG A 453 13.82 -40.87 50.28
N GLU A 454 13.72 -41.35 51.53
CA GLU A 454 13.22 -40.61 52.69
C GLU A 454 14.28 -39.80 53.49
N ALA A 455 13.75 -38.91 54.33
CA ALA A 455 14.25 -38.49 55.66
C ALA A 455 15.63 -37.80 55.80
N ALA A 456 15.62 -36.53 56.22
CA ALA A 456 15.91 -36.15 57.61
C ALA A 456 15.75 -34.63 57.85
N GLN A 457 15.34 -34.25 59.06
CA GLN A 457 15.32 -32.86 59.53
C GLN A 457 16.73 -32.41 59.98
N ILE A 458 17.23 -31.26 59.52
CA ILE A 458 18.13 -30.40 60.31
C ILE A 458 17.75 -28.93 60.09
N LYS A 459 17.69 -28.16 61.19
CA LYS A 459 17.45 -26.70 61.20
C LYS A 459 18.76 -25.94 60.99
N THR A 460 18.72 -24.85 60.22
CA THR A 460 19.58 -23.67 60.45
C THR A 460 18.89 -22.43 59.90
N ALA A 461 18.94 -21.33 60.65
CA ALA A 461 18.29 -20.05 60.34
C ALA A 461 19.34 -18.94 60.19
N VAL A 462 19.08 -18.02 59.24
CA VAL A 462 19.75 -16.74 58.89
C VAL A 462 18.70 -16.05 57.97
N GLU A 463 17.87 -15.04 58.33
CA GLU A 463 18.13 -13.65 58.82
C GLU A 463 19.13 -12.93 57.89
N ASP A 464 18.87 -11.89 57.10
CA ASP A 464 17.82 -10.85 56.99
C ASP A 464 17.65 -10.47 55.48
N ASP A 465 16.95 -9.45 54.97
CA ASP A 465 16.24 -8.29 55.53
C ASP A 465 15.20 -7.79 54.49
N GLU A 466 14.09 -7.18 54.94
CA GLU A 466 13.06 -6.54 54.11
C GLU A 466 12.36 -5.44 54.94
N ASP A 467 12.63 -4.15 54.69
CA ASP A 467 11.59 -3.10 54.78
C ASP A 467 12.03 -1.72 54.21
N SER A 468 11.04 -0.82 54.16
CA SER A 468 11.12 0.65 54.26
C SER A 468 11.00 1.50 52.97
N LYS A 469 9.75 1.55 52.50
CA LYS A 469 9.01 2.75 52.06
C LYS A 469 9.70 4.12 52.23
N SER A 470 9.49 5.00 51.24
CA SER A 470 9.23 6.42 51.49
C SER A 470 8.06 6.92 50.61
N ASN A 471 7.40 8.01 51.00
CA ASN A 471 6.04 8.35 50.56
C ASN A 471 5.90 9.83 50.14
N SER A 472 5.11 10.08 49.09
CA SER A 472 4.42 11.34 48.74
C SER A 472 5.25 12.62 48.49
N TYR A 473 5.02 13.31 47.36
CA TYR A 473 4.08 14.44 47.28
C TYR A 473 3.90 14.96 45.82
N ASN A 474 2.80 15.67 45.58
CA ASN A 474 2.25 15.99 44.25
C ASN A 474 3.01 17.06 43.45
N GLY A 475 2.93 16.96 42.12
CA GLY A 475 3.17 18.04 41.17
C GLY A 475 2.41 17.78 39.88
N ASN A 476 1.36 18.56 39.59
CA ASN A 476 0.49 18.36 38.43
C ASN A 476 1.17 18.87 37.14
N ASP A 477 1.08 18.12 36.05
CA ASP A 477 0.78 18.72 34.74
C ASP A 477 -0.12 17.81 33.90
N LEU A 478 -1.17 18.40 33.34
CA LEU A 478 -2.25 17.73 32.61
C LEU A 478 -2.14 18.17 31.14
N GLY A 479 -1.08 17.73 30.46
CA GLY A 479 -0.59 18.40 29.25
C GLY A 479 -0.79 17.67 27.91
N THR A 480 -0.57 16.36 27.83
CA THR A 480 -0.74 15.60 26.58
C THR A 480 -1.28 14.21 26.84
N ASN A 481 -2.57 14.05 26.58
CA ASN A 481 -3.21 12.76 26.38
C ASN A 481 -2.69 12.14 25.07
N ASP A 482 -1.51 11.53 25.10
CA ASP A 482 -1.09 10.54 24.09
C ASP A 482 -1.93 9.28 24.27
N VAL A 483 -3.20 9.38 23.88
CA VAL A 483 -4.12 8.24 23.84
C VAL A 483 -3.75 7.40 22.63
N VAL A 484 -2.63 6.70 22.76
CA VAL A 484 -2.29 5.54 21.94
C VAL A 484 -3.55 4.69 21.83
N SER A 485 -4.13 4.62 20.64
CA SER A 485 -5.47 4.09 20.45
C SER A 485 -5.59 2.70 21.09
N GLY A 486 -6.72 2.40 21.73
CA GLY A 486 -6.91 1.10 22.40
C GLY A 486 -6.62 -0.09 21.47
N PHE A 487 -6.93 0.06 20.18
CA PHE A 487 -6.55 -0.87 19.12
C PHE A 487 -5.02 -1.09 18.98
N LEU A 488 -4.21 -0.05 19.11
CA LEU A 488 -2.74 -0.18 19.09
C LEU A 488 -2.22 -0.85 20.37
N TYR A 489 -2.85 -0.58 21.52
CA TYR A 489 -2.54 -1.27 22.77
C TYR A 489 -2.93 -2.76 22.70
N ASP A 490 -4.11 -3.09 22.21
CA ASP A 490 -4.56 -4.47 21.97
C ASP A 490 -3.64 -5.21 20.99
N LYS A 491 -3.23 -4.53 19.91
CA LYS A 491 -2.29 -5.09 18.92
C LYS A 491 -0.91 -5.32 19.53
N LEU A 492 -0.39 -4.37 20.30
CA LEU A 492 0.88 -4.50 20.99
C LEU A 492 0.83 -5.60 22.06
N GLN A 493 -0.24 -5.66 22.86
CA GLN A 493 -0.48 -6.71 23.85
C GLN A 493 -0.55 -8.09 23.19
N LYS A 494 -1.22 -8.20 22.03
CA LYS A 494 -1.26 -9.43 21.23
C LYS A 494 0.12 -9.84 20.74
N GLU A 495 0.93 -8.91 20.22
CA GLU A 495 2.30 -9.21 19.82
C GLU A 495 3.20 -9.58 21.02
N VAL A 496 3.07 -8.91 22.16
CA VAL A 496 3.81 -9.28 23.38
C VAL A 496 3.43 -10.69 23.86
N ILE A 497 2.14 -11.06 23.80
CA ILE A 497 1.69 -12.43 24.12
C ILE A 497 2.22 -13.45 23.10
N ASN A 498 2.21 -13.12 21.81
CA ASN A 498 2.76 -13.99 20.76
C ASN A 498 4.27 -14.18 20.92
N LEU A 499 5.02 -13.11 21.22
CA LEU A 499 6.46 -13.16 21.47
C LEU A 499 6.79 -13.99 22.72
N ARG A 500 6.06 -13.82 23.82
CA ARG A 500 6.22 -14.66 25.02
C ARG A 500 6.02 -16.15 24.71
N LYS A 501 4.94 -16.50 24.00
CA LYS A 501 4.68 -17.88 23.55
C LYS A 501 5.78 -18.40 22.60
N SER A 502 6.28 -17.56 21.69
CA SER A 502 7.39 -17.94 20.81
C SER A 502 8.69 -18.19 21.57
N CYS A 503 8.97 -17.39 22.61
CA CYS A 503 10.11 -17.61 23.49
C CYS A 503 9.96 -18.91 24.30
N GLU A 504 8.79 -19.17 24.89
CA GLU A 504 8.51 -20.39 25.66
C GLU A 504 8.63 -21.68 24.83
N ILE A 505 8.18 -21.65 23.56
CA ILE A 505 8.38 -22.74 22.59
C ILE A 505 9.87 -22.91 22.24
N LYS A 506 10.62 -21.81 22.04
CA LYS A 506 12.06 -21.86 21.78
C LYS A 506 12.85 -22.39 22.98
N GLU A 507 12.47 -21.99 24.20
CA GLU A 507 13.05 -22.46 25.45
C GLU A 507 12.84 -23.97 25.61
N SER A 508 11.60 -24.44 25.38
CA SER A 508 11.27 -25.87 25.37
C SER A 508 12.08 -26.64 24.32
N SER A 509 12.24 -26.08 23.11
CA SER A 509 13.08 -26.68 22.06
C SER A 509 14.59 -26.59 22.31
N LEU A 510 15.05 -25.68 23.18
CA LEU A 510 16.44 -25.64 23.64
C LEU A 510 16.67 -26.73 24.68
N GLN A 511 15.75 -26.88 25.65
CA GLN A 511 15.83 -27.94 26.66
C GLN A 511 15.88 -29.34 26.04
N THR A 512 15.07 -29.64 25.02
CA THR A 512 15.12 -30.95 24.35
C THR A 512 16.43 -31.20 23.60
N LYS A 513 17.06 -30.14 23.06
CA LYS A 513 18.41 -30.21 22.46
C LYS A 513 19.51 -30.36 23.51
N GLU A 514 19.39 -29.69 24.65
CA GLU A 514 20.30 -29.82 25.81
C GLU A 514 20.31 -31.28 26.31
N GLU A 515 19.15 -31.92 26.39
CA GLU A 515 19.01 -33.34 26.73
C GLU A 515 19.59 -34.28 25.66
N GLU A 516 19.39 -33.98 24.37
CA GLU A 516 20.01 -34.72 23.28
C GLU A 516 21.55 -34.63 23.32
N ILE A 517 22.11 -33.43 23.53
CA ILE A 517 23.55 -33.20 23.72
C ILE A 517 24.06 -33.99 24.93
N LYS A 518 23.34 -33.97 26.06
CA LYS A 518 23.67 -34.74 27.26
C LYS A 518 23.64 -36.25 27.03
N MET A 519 22.76 -36.74 26.16
CA MET A 519 22.70 -38.14 25.74
C MET A 519 23.80 -38.50 24.74
N LEU A 520 24.17 -37.59 23.82
CA LEU A 520 25.31 -37.76 22.91
C LEU A 520 26.63 -37.79 23.68
N THR A 521 26.83 -36.91 24.65
CA THR A 521 28.00 -36.89 25.54
C THR A 521 28.17 -38.25 26.25
N LYS A 522 27.08 -38.79 26.83
CA LYS A 522 27.09 -40.14 27.43
C LYS A 522 27.42 -41.25 26.43
N LYS A 523 26.96 -41.15 25.16
CA LYS A 523 27.33 -42.11 24.10
C LYS A 523 28.81 -42.00 23.72
N VAL A 524 29.35 -40.78 23.63
CA VAL A 524 30.78 -40.54 23.39
C VAL A 524 31.64 -41.09 24.53
N ASP A 525 31.25 -40.89 25.79
CA ASP A 525 31.93 -41.48 26.95
C ASP A 525 31.91 -43.01 26.93
N ALA A 526 30.77 -43.60 26.56
CA ALA A 526 30.62 -45.05 26.43
C ALA A 526 31.49 -45.62 25.28
N LEU A 527 31.51 -44.96 24.12
CA LEU A 527 32.37 -45.33 22.98
C LEU A 527 33.86 -45.17 23.33
N THR A 528 34.23 -44.10 24.03
CA THR A 528 35.62 -43.86 24.48
C THR A 528 36.07 -44.98 25.42
N LYS A 529 35.24 -45.37 26.39
CA LYS A 529 35.51 -46.52 27.28
C LYS A 529 35.59 -47.85 26.52
N ALA A 530 34.69 -48.09 25.56
CA ALA A 530 34.71 -49.29 24.74
C ALA A 530 35.99 -49.38 23.88
N MET A 531 36.39 -48.26 23.28
CA MET A 531 37.62 -48.13 22.49
C MET A 531 38.87 -48.33 23.37
N GLU A 532 38.89 -47.82 24.60
CA GLU A 532 39.98 -48.06 25.55
C GLU A 532 40.07 -49.54 25.96
N ILE A 533 38.93 -50.23 26.10
CA ILE A 533 38.87 -51.68 26.38
C ILE A 533 39.37 -52.49 25.18
N GLU A 534 38.94 -52.17 23.96
CA GLU A 534 39.43 -52.79 22.72
C GLU A 534 40.94 -52.55 22.53
N TRP A 535 41.44 -51.35 22.78
CA TRP A 535 42.88 -51.05 22.76
C TRP A 535 43.66 -51.86 23.81
N LYS A 536 43.14 -51.97 25.04
CA LYS A 536 43.74 -52.85 26.08
C LYS A 536 43.66 -54.33 25.69
N LYS A 537 42.62 -54.78 24.98
CA LYS A 537 42.46 -56.15 24.50
C LYS A 537 43.43 -56.47 23.36
N THR A 538 43.43 -55.69 22.29
CA THR A 538 44.36 -55.82 21.15
C THR A 538 45.82 -55.76 21.59
N LYS A 539 46.17 -54.90 22.55
CA LYS A 539 47.52 -54.86 23.15
C LYS A 539 47.90 -56.16 23.89
N ARG A 540 46.96 -56.80 24.60
CA ARG A 540 47.19 -58.13 25.21
C ARG A 540 47.27 -59.23 24.15
N GLU A 541 46.45 -59.14 23.10
CA GLU A 541 46.40 -60.12 22.02
C GLU A 541 47.66 -60.09 21.14
N ALA A 542 48.23 -58.91 20.89
CA ALA A 542 49.54 -58.75 20.28
C ALA A 542 50.64 -59.37 21.14
N ALA A 543 50.68 -59.06 22.45
CA ALA A 543 51.63 -59.66 23.38
C ALA A 543 51.47 -61.20 23.53
N ALA A 544 50.28 -61.73 23.28
CA ALA A 544 50.03 -63.18 23.22
C ALA A 544 50.58 -63.78 21.91
N ARG A 545 50.30 -63.15 20.75
CA ARG A 545 50.87 -63.57 19.46
C ARG A 545 52.39 -63.52 19.44
N ASP A 546 53.01 -62.53 20.07
CA ASP A 546 54.48 -62.46 20.20
C ASP A 546 55.03 -63.61 21.05
N LYS A 547 54.32 -64.02 22.11
CA LYS A 547 54.69 -65.20 22.92
C LYS A 547 54.51 -66.50 22.15
N GLU A 548 53.45 -66.64 21.36
CA GLU A 548 53.27 -67.80 20.46
C GLU A 548 54.34 -67.85 19.37
N ALA A 549 54.66 -66.71 18.74
CA ALA A 549 55.72 -66.60 17.75
C ALA A 549 57.11 -66.92 18.33
N ALA A 550 57.38 -66.51 19.57
CA ALA A 550 58.59 -66.88 20.31
C ALA A 550 58.61 -68.39 20.66
N SER A 551 57.46 -68.95 21.05
CA SER A 551 57.30 -70.39 21.30
C SER A 551 57.59 -71.23 20.05
N ILE A 552 56.99 -70.87 18.91
CA ILE A 552 57.20 -71.54 17.61
C ILE A 552 58.68 -71.49 17.21
N LYS A 553 59.34 -70.33 17.34
CA LYS A 553 60.80 -70.20 17.11
C LYS A 553 61.65 -71.07 18.03
N SER A 554 61.19 -71.35 19.25
CA SER A 554 61.90 -72.23 20.19
C SER A 554 61.76 -73.71 19.84
N ASP A 555 60.64 -74.11 19.25
CA ASP A 555 60.34 -75.52 18.93
C ASP A 555 60.93 -75.94 17.56
N ASP A 556 61.02 -75.02 16.60
CA ASP A 556 61.82 -75.23 15.37
C ASP A 556 63.31 -75.42 15.71
N ASN A 557 63.85 -74.64 16.65
CA ASN A 557 65.23 -74.84 17.14
C ASN A 557 65.43 -76.21 17.82
N ARG A 558 64.38 -76.80 18.42
CA ARG A 558 64.43 -78.18 18.95
C ARG A 558 64.41 -79.22 17.84
N LYS A 559 63.67 -79.01 16.73
CA LYS A 559 63.71 -79.90 15.56
C LYS A 559 65.07 -79.86 14.86
N ILE A 560 65.62 -78.68 14.61
CA ILE A 560 66.94 -78.49 13.96
C ILE A 560 68.07 -79.11 14.80
N ARG A 561 67.97 -79.09 16.14
CA ARG A 561 68.98 -79.72 17.01
C ARG A 561 68.92 -81.25 17.02
N ARG A 562 67.78 -81.87 16.68
CA ARG A 562 67.65 -83.34 16.57
C ARG A 562 68.14 -83.90 15.24
N SER A 563 67.96 -83.18 14.13
CA SER A 563 68.45 -83.63 12.81
C SER A 563 69.98 -83.66 12.71
N ASN A 564 70.67 -82.75 13.42
CA ASN A 564 72.14 -82.66 13.39
C ASN A 564 72.87 -83.69 14.26
N SER A 565 72.19 -84.48 15.12
CA SER A 565 72.83 -85.51 15.94
C SER A 565 72.97 -86.88 15.24
N SER A 566 72.34 -87.08 14.08
CA SER A 566 72.21 -88.40 13.43
C SER A 566 73.22 -88.71 12.31
N ARG A 567 74.29 -87.92 12.16
CA ARG A 567 75.28 -88.06 11.05
C ARG A 567 76.73 -88.25 11.50
N ARG A 568 76.99 -88.70 12.73
CA ARG A 568 78.37 -88.81 13.26
C ARG A 568 78.66 -90.09 14.06
N MET A 569 78.29 -91.25 13.52
CA MET A 569 78.85 -92.56 13.87
C MET A 569 78.81 -93.45 12.61
N MET A 570 79.99 -93.82 12.10
CA MET A 570 80.30 -94.93 11.15
C MET A 570 81.63 -94.62 10.42
N LYS A 571 82.75 -94.69 11.14
CA LYS A 571 84.03 -95.11 10.59
C LYS A 571 84.99 -95.58 11.70
N ASP A 572 85.85 -96.51 11.33
CA ASP A 572 87.01 -97.02 12.07
C ASP A 572 86.71 -97.83 13.35
N HIS A 573 86.33 -99.10 13.16
CA HIS A 573 87.28 -100.21 13.30
C HIS A 573 86.81 -101.48 12.57
#